data_AF-A0AAU8Z164-F1
#
_entry.id   AF-A0AAU8Z164-F1
#
_cell.length_a   1.000
_cell.length_b   1.000
_cell.length_c   1.000
_cell.angle_alpha   90.00
_cell.angle_beta   90.00
_cell.angle_gamma   90.00
#
_symmetry.space_group_name_H-M   'P 1'
#
loop_
_entity.id
_entity.type
_entity.pdbx_description
1 polymer ?
#
loop_
_entity_poly.entity_id
_entity_poly.type
_entity_poly.pdbx_seq_one_letter_code
_entity_poly.pdbx_strand_id
1 'polypeptide(L)'
;MSRQKKEWHPNFIKYMNFIANHPNYKGLPITRKKDGSLSWIATAKSQIGQARIVWCENKARELGIPIEPGIYANVMREIHPTKMKVCQTCGQEMSIYYYYPSSTTLKAIKKEFGYDFTETDHISDIWDFLLENNIPESKIISFFMKKGNLSLNISEKNKKNIISELEYICRTKGKKILSPGAMSNFPDRFDGFHTYNRCCRSLQDKGRSKENLKSYTKDRRAYEYWSDGNIHAANNFMGSNFFNQTTADHIGPISLGFIHDPRYLQPMDGSDNSSKRDRLQLVDIEKIIYVESRTGIYPISWYSKHIWEHIKSNYIKNQHLIETTYRDTLKQNMSNFMYILWVILHKCNELGIKALEEIYLKPKYEYFAYSYKFNELGEIISTSPRHFTERNLNEAKRYKRIAIQSVYDYNNKDNRNIKSNLDYYDIAFLNSICNDIIAKKPYENIKLSIESLMKQIQLKLIEKIK
;
A
#
# COMPACT_ATOMS: atom_id res chain seq x y z
N MET A 1 3.90 -23.89 -0.11
CA MET A 1 5.35 -24.17 -0.03
C MET A 1 5.89 -23.66 1.29
N SER A 2 6.31 -24.57 2.17
CA SER A 2 6.97 -24.25 3.44
C SER A 2 8.20 -23.39 3.17
N ARG A 3 8.37 -22.30 3.91
CA ARG A 3 9.58 -21.47 3.81
C ARG A 3 10.75 -22.33 4.28
N GLN A 4 11.63 -22.73 3.36
CA GLN A 4 12.96 -23.25 3.73
C GLN A 4 13.58 -22.31 4.76
N LYS A 5 14.11 -22.88 5.85
CA LYS A 5 14.76 -22.16 6.93
C LYS A 5 15.98 -21.45 6.33
N LYS A 6 15.87 -20.13 6.13
CA LYS A 6 16.97 -19.35 5.55
C LYS A 6 18.10 -19.23 6.56
N GLU A 7 19.24 -19.82 6.26
CA GLU A 7 20.48 -19.56 7.00
C GLU A 7 20.94 -18.12 6.75
N TRP A 8 21.44 -17.48 7.81
CA TRP A 8 21.95 -16.11 7.75
C TRP A 8 23.44 -16.16 7.44
N HIS A 9 23.91 -15.24 6.60
CA HIS A 9 25.31 -15.20 6.22
C HIS A 9 26.22 -15.03 7.45
N PRO A 10 27.37 -15.74 7.56
CA PRO A 10 28.26 -15.65 8.72
C PRO A 10 28.70 -14.22 9.07
N ASN A 11 29.00 -13.39 8.06
CA ASN A 11 29.32 -11.97 8.27
C ASN A 11 28.18 -11.21 8.94
N PHE A 12 26.93 -11.54 8.62
CA PHE A 12 25.79 -10.90 9.25
C PHE A 12 25.64 -11.31 10.72
N ILE A 13 25.92 -12.57 11.05
CA ILE A 13 25.95 -13.05 12.44
C ILE A 13 27.05 -12.33 13.24
N LYS A 14 28.26 -12.22 12.67
CA LYS A 14 29.36 -11.45 13.27
C LYS A 14 28.96 -9.99 13.51
N TYR A 15 28.36 -9.35 12.50
CA TYR A 15 27.84 -7.99 12.59
C TYR A 15 26.77 -7.82 13.67
N MET A 16 25.82 -8.76 13.77
CA MET A 16 24.78 -8.71 14.79
C MET A 16 25.36 -8.75 16.20
N ASN A 17 26.32 -9.63 16.43
CA ASN A 17 27.00 -9.73 17.72
C ASN A 17 27.82 -8.48 18.01
N PHE A 18 28.51 -7.92 17.01
CA PHE A 18 29.23 -6.66 17.14
C PHE A 18 28.30 -5.51 17.56
N ILE A 19 27.21 -5.28 16.82
CA ILE A 19 26.27 -4.19 17.09
C ILE A 19 25.56 -4.37 18.44
N ALA A 20 25.13 -5.58 18.79
CA ALA A 20 24.45 -5.85 20.06
C ALA A 20 25.32 -5.59 21.29
N ASN A 21 26.64 -5.73 21.16
CA ASN A 21 27.58 -5.48 22.25
C ASN A 21 28.26 -4.11 22.17
N HIS A 22 27.95 -3.30 21.15
CA HIS A 22 28.61 -2.01 20.96
C HIS A 22 28.08 -0.96 21.97
N PRO A 23 28.95 -0.14 22.59
CA PRO A 23 28.55 0.88 23.58
C PRO A 23 27.44 1.83 23.09
N ASN A 24 27.46 2.19 21.80
CA ASN A 24 26.43 3.05 21.19
C ASN A 24 25.00 2.51 21.30
N TYR A 25 24.84 1.19 21.48
CA TYR A 25 23.55 0.50 21.61
C TYR A 25 23.23 0.11 23.05
N LYS A 26 24.03 0.58 24.03
CA LYS A 26 23.86 0.27 25.45
C LYS A 26 22.44 0.62 25.92
N GLY A 27 21.77 -0.37 26.52
CA GLY A 27 20.41 -0.24 27.03
C GLY A 27 19.31 -0.42 25.98
N LEU A 28 19.63 -0.61 24.69
CA LEU A 28 18.62 -0.88 23.68
C LEU A 28 18.04 -2.29 23.89
N PRO A 29 16.70 -2.46 24.00
CA PRO A 29 16.11 -3.77 24.28
C PRO A 29 16.34 -4.82 23.17
N ILE A 30 16.89 -5.96 23.58
CA ILE A 30 17.05 -7.17 22.76
C ILE A 30 16.92 -8.42 23.62
N THR A 31 16.29 -9.47 23.07
CA THR A 31 16.15 -10.78 23.73
C THR A 31 16.88 -11.85 22.95
N ARG A 32 17.10 -13.01 23.59
CA ARG A 32 17.59 -14.22 22.94
C ARG A 32 16.44 -15.19 22.69
N LYS A 33 16.54 -15.95 21.60
CA LYS A 33 15.65 -17.07 21.30
C LYS A 33 16.09 -18.31 22.07
N LYS A 34 15.28 -19.37 22.00
CA LYS A 34 15.57 -20.67 22.64
C LYS A 34 16.91 -21.29 22.19
N ASP A 35 17.33 -21.01 20.96
CA ASP A 35 18.61 -21.46 20.39
C ASP A 35 19.80 -20.57 20.75
N GLY A 36 19.62 -19.58 21.66
CA GLY A 36 20.65 -18.62 22.06
C GLY A 36 20.88 -17.48 21.08
N SER A 37 20.31 -17.53 19.86
CA SER A 37 20.45 -16.48 18.85
C SER A 37 19.68 -15.21 19.25
N LEU A 38 20.16 -14.05 18.78
CA LEU A 38 19.52 -12.77 19.08
C LEU A 38 18.19 -12.62 18.32
N SER A 39 17.16 -12.15 19.02
CA SER A 39 15.88 -11.74 18.47
C SER A 39 16.00 -10.36 17.79
N TRP A 40 16.63 -10.37 16.62
CA TRP A 40 16.94 -9.15 15.86
C TRP A 40 15.69 -8.35 15.43
N ILE A 41 14.58 -9.05 15.22
CA ILE A 41 13.32 -8.52 14.70
C ILE A 41 12.28 -8.47 15.82
N ALA A 42 11.65 -7.33 16.03
CA ALA A 42 10.53 -7.16 16.95
C ALA A 42 9.56 -6.13 16.37
N THR A 43 8.28 -6.46 16.18
CA THR A 43 7.33 -5.51 15.58
C THR A 43 7.16 -4.28 16.46
N ALA A 44 6.95 -3.10 15.86
CA ALA A 44 6.75 -1.86 16.60
C ALA A 44 5.67 -1.94 17.70
N LYS A 45 4.63 -2.75 17.51
CA LYS A 45 3.55 -2.95 18.50
C LYS A 45 3.87 -3.91 19.65
N SER A 46 4.95 -4.68 19.53
CA SER A 46 5.38 -5.58 20.60
C SER A 46 5.94 -4.79 21.79
N GLN A 47 5.91 -5.39 22.98
CA GLN A 47 6.49 -4.80 24.19
C GLN A 47 7.96 -4.39 23.98
N ILE A 48 8.76 -5.22 23.31
CA ILE A 48 10.15 -4.91 22.94
C ILE A 48 10.20 -3.74 21.96
N GLY A 49 9.34 -3.73 20.93
CA GLY A 49 9.28 -2.65 19.95
C GLY A 49 8.96 -1.29 20.57
N GLN A 50 8.01 -1.25 21.51
CA GLN A 50 7.68 -0.05 22.28
C GLN A 50 8.85 0.40 23.18
N ALA A 51 9.50 -0.55 23.87
CA ALA A 51 10.67 -0.23 24.69
C ALA A 51 11.85 0.30 23.85
N ARG A 52 12.03 -0.19 22.62
CA ARG A 52 13.01 0.35 21.65
C ARG A 52 12.66 1.79 21.25
N ILE A 53 11.39 2.10 21.00
CA ILE A 53 10.95 3.47 20.69
C ILE A 53 11.33 4.42 21.83
N VAL A 54 10.97 4.08 23.07
CA VAL A 54 11.29 4.88 24.26
C VAL A 54 12.81 5.09 24.40
N TRP A 55 13.59 4.02 24.23
CA TRP A 55 15.06 4.13 24.25
C TRP A 55 15.58 5.10 23.18
N CYS A 56 15.04 5.03 21.97
CA CYS A 56 15.49 5.85 20.84
C CYS A 56 15.15 7.33 21.04
N GLU A 57 13.97 7.64 21.60
CA GLU A 57 13.60 9.01 21.98
C GLU A 57 14.52 9.57 23.08
N ASN A 58 14.86 8.77 24.09
CA ASN A 58 15.84 9.17 25.11
C ASN A 58 17.20 9.43 24.49
N LYS A 59 17.66 8.52 23.61
CA LYS A 59 18.93 8.68 22.89
C LYS A 59 18.93 9.93 22.00
N ALA A 60 17.80 10.27 21.39
CA ALA A 60 17.67 11.51 20.61
C ALA A 60 17.87 12.76 21.49
N ARG A 61 17.26 12.79 22.68
CA ARG A 61 17.44 13.88 23.64
C ARG A 61 18.90 14.00 24.07
N GLU A 62 19.58 12.89 24.34
CA GLU A 62 21.02 12.86 24.66
C GLU A 62 21.90 13.40 23.51
N LEU A 63 21.51 13.15 22.26
CA LEU A 63 22.24 13.59 21.06
C LEU A 63 21.84 15.01 20.61
N GLY A 64 20.89 15.67 21.28
CA GLY A 64 20.36 16.96 20.85
C GLY A 64 19.57 16.90 19.53
N ILE A 65 19.03 15.74 19.17
CA ILE A 65 18.21 15.55 17.96
C ILE A 65 16.74 15.85 18.31
N PRO A 66 16.06 16.78 17.61
CA PRO A 66 14.67 17.10 17.89
C PRO A 66 13.74 15.91 17.61
N ILE A 67 12.69 15.79 18.43
CA ILE A 67 11.69 14.72 18.31
C ILE A 67 10.66 15.11 17.25
N GLU A 68 10.94 14.73 16.00
CA GLU A 68 10.11 15.00 14.83
C GLU A 68 10.03 13.78 13.88
N PRO A 69 9.11 13.77 12.89
CA PRO A 69 9.02 12.68 11.93
C PRO A 69 10.37 12.40 11.24
N GLY A 70 10.83 11.15 11.32
CA GLY A 70 12.14 10.74 10.78
C GLY A 70 13.26 10.63 11.82
N ILE A 71 13.03 11.07 13.05
CA ILE A 71 13.96 10.99 14.19
C ILE A 71 14.67 9.63 14.30
N TYR A 72 13.94 8.51 14.22
CA TYR A 72 14.55 7.19 14.39
C TYR A 72 15.60 6.89 13.32
N ALA A 73 15.38 7.33 12.09
CA ALA A 73 16.37 7.15 11.02
C ALA A 73 17.61 8.02 11.26
N ASN A 74 17.45 9.18 11.88
CA ASN A 74 18.55 10.08 12.24
C ASN A 74 19.36 9.50 13.41
N VAL A 75 18.70 9.14 14.52
CA VAL A 75 19.35 8.54 15.70
C VAL A 75 20.09 7.26 15.32
N MET A 76 19.42 6.31 14.66
CA MET A 76 20.04 5.02 14.34
C MET A 76 21.22 5.17 13.38
N ARG A 77 21.21 6.18 12.50
CA ARG A 77 22.34 6.53 11.64
C ARG A 77 23.47 7.18 12.43
N GLU A 78 23.15 8.09 13.34
CA GLU A 78 24.11 8.80 14.18
C GLU A 78 24.86 7.86 15.11
N ILE A 79 24.17 6.89 15.71
CA ILE A 79 24.79 5.93 16.63
C ILE A 79 25.44 4.74 15.94
N HIS A 80 25.14 4.48 14.66
CA HIS A 80 25.69 3.30 13.97
C HIS A 80 27.23 3.39 13.95
N PRO A 81 27.99 2.38 14.41
CA PRO A 81 29.40 2.58 14.74
C PRO A 81 30.28 2.76 13.49
N THR A 82 30.01 1.97 12.46
CA THR A 82 30.80 1.94 11.22
C THR A 82 30.14 2.71 10.08
N LYS A 83 28.89 3.15 10.25
CA LYS A 83 28.00 3.61 9.16
C LYS A 83 27.81 2.61 7.99
N MET A 84 28.29 1.37 8.14
CA MET A 84 28.23 0.31 7.14
C MET A 84 27.39 -0.85 7.68
N LYS A 85 26.40 -1.27 6.90
CA LYS A 85 25.54 -2.39 7.26
C LYS A 85 25.90 -3.64 6.49
N VAL A 86 25.97 -4.78 7.17
CA VAL A 86 26.08 -6.10 6.54
C VAL A 86 24.71 -6.65 6.11
N CYS A 87 24.62 -7.18 4.88
CA CYS A 87 23.43 -7.85 4.35
C CYS A 87 23.25 -9.26 4.93
N GLN A 88 22.04 -9.61 5.40
CA GLN A 88 21.75 -10.96 5.92
C GLN A 88 21.95 -12.08 4.88
N THR A 89 21.74 -11.79 3.60
CA THR A 89 21.73 -12.81 2.55
C THR A 89 23.12 -13.07 1.99
N CYS A 90 23.81 -12.05 1.48
CA CYS A 90 25.10 -12.22 0.82
C CYS A 90 26.30 -11.76 1.67
N GLY A 91 26.07 -11.21 2.88
CA GLY A 91 27.15 -10.71 3.72
C GLY A 91 27.85 -9.45 3.23
N GLN A 92 27.41 -8.86 2.11
CA GLN A 92 28.01 -7.63 1.58
C GLN A 92 27.69 -6.44 2.48
N GLU A 93 28.73 -5.65 2.76
CA GLU A 93 28.63 -4.38 3.47
C GLU A 93 28.22 -3.24 2.53
N MET A 94 27.30 -2.39 2.97
CA MET A 94 26.90 -1.21 2.23
C MET A 94 26.69 -0.03 3.18
N SER A 95 26.99 1.18 2.70
CA SER A 95 26.81 2.41 3.47
C SER A 95 25.33 2.65 3.77
N ILE A 96 25.03 3.06 4.99
CA ILE A 96 23.69 3.51 5.35
C ILE A 96 23.39 4.91 4.79
N TYR A 97 24.41 5.67 4.36
CA TYR A 97 24.27 6.97 3.70
C TYR A 97 23.90 6.86 2.23
N TYR A 98 23.38 7.95 1.68
CA TYR A 98 22.83 8.02 0.34
C TYR A 98 23.95 8.14 -0.71
N TYR A 99 24.60 7.03 -1.03
CA TYR A 99 25.70 7.00 -2.00
C TYR A 99 25.47 6.13 -3.23
N TYR A 100 24.33 5.43 -3.31
CA TYR A 100 24.06 4.51 -4.41
C TYR A 100 23.06 5.14 -5.39
N PRO A 101 23.41 5.35 -6.67
CA PRO A 101 22.51 5.96 -7.63
C PRO A 101 21.18 5.22 -7.80
N SER A 102 20.11 6.00 -7.98
CA SER A 102 18.80 5.47 -8.35
C SER A 102 18.82 4.97 -9.80
N SER A 103 17.87 4.10 -10.16
CA SER A 103 17.72 3.61 -11.53
C SER A 103 17.57 4.74 -12.56
N THR A 104 16.96 5.86 -12.15
CA THR A 104 16.79 7.05 -13.01
C THR A 104 18.09 7.81 -13.18
N THR A 105 18.93 7.85 -12.14
CA THR A 105 20.28 8.43 -12.21
C THR A 105 21.20 7.57 -13.08
N LEU A 106 21.18 6.25 -12.90
CA LEU A 106 21.96 5.30 -13.72
C LEU A 106 21.63 5.42 -15.21
N LYS A 107 20.34 5.48 -15.56
CA LYS A 107 19.91 5.72 -16.96
C LYS A 107 20.42 7.06 -17.51
N ALA A 108 20.48 8.10 -16.67
CA ALA A 108 20.99 9.40 -17.09
C ALA A 108 22.51 9.38 -17.26
N ILE A 109 23.25 8.67 -16.40
CA ILE A 109 24.69 8.45 -16.53
C ILE A 109 24.99 7.70 -17.83
N LYS A 110 24.28 6.60 -18.11
CA LYS A 110 24.41 5.86 -19.37
C LYS A 110 24.17 6.75 -20.58
N LYS A 111 23.12 7.58 -20.55
CA LYS A 111 22.79 8.50 -21.64
C LYS A 111 23.87 9.56 -21.87
N GLU A 112 24.44 10.12 -20.80
CA GLU A 112 25.39 11.23 -20.88
C GLU A 112 26.83 10.79 -21.19
N PHE A 113 27.24 9.63 -20.65
CA PHE A 113 28.63 9.17 -20.65
C PHE A 113 28.83 7.82 -21.36
N GLY A 114 27.77 7.09 -21.70
CA GLY A 114 27.87 5.81 -22.42
C GLY A 114 28.17 4.59 -21.56
N TYR A 115 28.32 4.73 -20.24
CA TYR A 115 28.70 3.64 -19.34
C TYR A 115 27.51 3.10 -18.51
N ASP A 116 27.50 1.79 -18.32
CA ASP A 116 26.53 1.09 -17.49
C ASP A 116 27.08 0.85 -16.07
N PHE A 117 26.25 1.12 -15.07
CA PHE A 117 26.52 0.84 -13.67
C PHE A 117 25.30 0.19 -13.03
N THR A 118 25.52 -0.48 -11.91
CA THR A 118 24.53 -1.20 -11.13
C THR A 118 24.00 -0.34 -9.97
N GLU A 119 22.86 -0.76 -9.41
CA GLU A 119 22.29 -0.09 -8.24
C GLU A 119 23.13 -0.27 -6.96
N THR A 120 24.18 -1.09 -6.99
CA THR A 120 25.10 -1.33 -5.87
C THR A 120 26.41 -0.55 -5.99
N ASP A 121 26.68 0.10 -7.12
CA ASP A 121 27.90 0.87 -7.33
C ASP A 121 27.83 2.19 -6.57
N HIS A 122 28.92 2.52 -5.88
CA HIS A 122 29.02 3.72 -5.07
C HIS A 122 29.31 4.93 -5.97
N ILE A 123 28.69 6.08 -5.66
CA ILE A 123 28.82 7.29 -6.47
C ILE A 123 30.27 7.79 -6.60
N SER A 124 31.09 7.59 -5.57
CA SER A 124 32.52 7.91 -5.61
C SER A 124 33.26 7.08 -6.65
N ASP A 125 32.98 5.78 -6.70
CA ASP A 125 33.66 4.82 -7.58
C ASP A 125 33.24 5.06 -9.03
N ILE A 126 31.95 5.38 -9.24
CA ILE A 126 31.44 5.81 -10.56
C ILE A 126 32.16 7.08 -11.02
N TRP A 127 32.36 8.05 -10.13
CA TRP A 127 33.05 9.29 -10.46
C TRP A 127 34.51 9.02 -10.86
N ASP A 128 35.24 8.21 -10.08
CA ASP A 128 36.63 7.85 -10.37
C ASP A 128 36.74 7.11 -11.69
N PHE A 129 35.86 6.13 -11.93
CA PHE A 129 35.79 5.41 -13.18
C PHE A 129 35.60 6.35 -14.38
N LEU A 130 34.71 7.33 -14.29
CA LEU A 130 34.49 8.30 -15.37
C LEU A 130 35.74 9.14 -15.65
N LEU A 131 36.47 9.57 -14.61
CA LEU A 131 37.73 10.31 -14.75
C LEU A 131 38.80 9.44 -15.41
N GLU A 132 38.98 8.20 -14.96
CA GLU A 132 39.91 7.22 -15.52
C GLU A 132 39.61 6.91 -16.99
N ASN A 133 38.35 7.04 -17.41
CA ASN A 133 37.90 6.87 -18.78
C ASN A 133 37.86 8.19 -19.58
N ASN A 134 38.71 9.16 -19.22
CA ASN A 134 38.91 10.43 -19.93
C ASN A 134 37.67 11.33 -20.04
N ILE A 135 36.68 11.18 -19.16
CA ILE A 135 35.58 12.15 -19.06
C ILE A 135 36.09 13.37 -18.29
N PRO A 136 36.05 14.59 -18.85
CA PRO A 136 36.52 15.78 -18.16
C PRO A 136 35.77 16.01 -16.83
N GLU A 137 36.51 16.29 -15.75
CA GLU A 137 35.91 16.51 -14.43
C GLU A 137 34.85 17.62 -14.45
N SER A 138 35.08 18.68 -15.22
CA SER A 138 34.11 19.78 -15.42
C SER A 138 32.76 19.29 -15.97
N LYS A 139 32.75 18.26 -16.82
CA LYS A 139 31.53 17.65 -17.36
C LYS A 139 30.83 16.81 -16.29
N ILE A 140 31.58 16.04 -15.49
CA ILE A 140 31.04 15.24 -14.38
C ILE A 140 30.41 16.16 -13.31
N ILE A 141 31.12 17.21 -12.92
CA ILE A 141 30.63 18.28 -12.04
C ILE A 141 29.33 18.85 -12.58
N SER A 142 29.32 19.29 -13.83
CA SER A 142 28.15 19.92 -14.46
C SER A 142 26.94 18.98 -14.47
N PHE A 143 27.15 17.70 -14.76
CA PHE A 143 26.10 16.69 -14.75
C PHE A 143 25.48 16.52 -13.36
N PHE A 144 26.30 16.31 -12.32
CA PHE A 144 25.79 16.07 -10.97
C PHE A 144 25.22 17.32 -10.32
N MET A 145 25.79 18.50 -10.58
CA MET A 145 25.23 19.80 -10.19
C MET A 145 23.83 19.99 -10.78
N LYS A 146 23.68 19.75 -12.09
CA LYS A 146 22.38 19.84 -12.78
C LYS A 146 21.38 18.80 -12.26
N LYS A 147 21.83 17.55 -12.07
CA LYS A 147 20.98 16.48 -11.56
C LYS A 147 20.49 16.77 -10.14
N GLY A 148 21.37 17.31 -9.31
CA GLY A 148 21.11 17.73 -7.93
C GLY A 148 20.35 19.04 -7.81
N ASN A 149 20.26 19.85 -8.87
CA ASN A 149 19.92 21.27 -8.78
C ASN A 149 20.69 21.95 -7.65
N LEU A 150 22.01 21.78 -7.67
CA LEU A 150 22.93 22.27 -6.65
C LEU A 150 23.34 23.72 -6.95
N SER A 151 23.47 24.52 -5.90
CA SER A 151 23.97 25.89 -5.97
C SER A 151 25.20 26.02 -5.06
N LEU A 152 26.33 25.48 -5.54
CA LEU A 152 27.63 25.57 -4.87
C LEU A 152 28.49 26.69 -5.47
N ASN A 153 29.27 27.35 -4.62
CA ASN A 153 30.26 28.34 -5.06
C ASN A 153 31.34 27.68 -5.92
N ILE A 154 32.02 28.46 -6.78
CA ILE A 154 33.03 27.90 -7.72
C ILE A 154 34.14 27.15 -6.97
N SER A 155 34.62 27.69 -5.85
CA SER A 155 35.65 27.08 -4.98
C SER A 155 35.20 25.76 -4.33
N GLU A 156 33.90 25.49 -4.27
CA GLU A 156 33.32 24.31 -3.62
C GLU A 156 32.98 23.20 -4.61
N LYS A 157 33.14 23.41 -5.93
CA LYS A 157 32.81 22.45 -6.98
C LYS A 157 33.87 21.36 -7.13
N ASN A 158 33.99 20.51 -6.13
CA ASN A 158 34.82 19.30 -6.18
C ASN A 158 33.99 18.05 -5.86
N LYS A 159 34.52 16.88 -6.23
CA LYS A 159 33.89 15.56 -6.01
C LYS A 159 33.32 15.40 -4.59
N LYS A 160 34.12 15.68 -3.56
CA LYS A 160 33.75 15.46 -2.15
C LYS A 160 32.54 16.31 -1.75
N ASN A 161 32.57 17.60 -2.06
CA ASN A 161 31.50 18.53 -1.71
C ASN A 161 30.22 18.23 -2.48
N ILE A 162 30.33 17.93 -3.78
CA ILE A 162 29.16 17.57 -4.61
C ILE A 162 28.50 16.28 -4.12
N ILE A 163 29.27 15.23 -3.83
CA ILE A 163 28.73 13.99 -3.29
C ILE A 163 28.08 14.23 -1.92
N SER A 164 28.71 15.04 -1.07
CA SER A 164 28.17 15.37 0.27
C SER A 164 26.85 16.12 0.17
N GLU A 165 26.74 17.11 -0.72
CA GLU A 165 25.51 17.86 -0.93
C GLU A 165 24.41 16.99 -1.57
N LEU A 166 24.77 16.12 -2.53
CA LEU A 166 23.83 15.15 -3.09
C LEU A 166 23.30 14.17 -2.03
N GLU A 167 24.16 13.66 -1.15
CA GLU A 167 23.77 12.81 -0.01
C GLU A 167 22.79 13.58 0.87
N TYR A 168 23.15 14.80 1.26
CA TYR A 168 22.37 15.65 2.15
C TYR A 168 20.97 15.89 1.60
N ILE A 169 20.83 16.40 0.37
CA ILE A 169 19.51 16.69 -0.21
C ILE A 169 18.68 15.43 -0.48
N CYS A 170 19.31 14.28 -0.77
CA CYS A 170 18.58 13.04 -0.94
C CYS A 170 18.01 12.56 0.41
N ARG A 171 18.77 12.74 1.48
CA ARG A 171 18.39 12.33 2.83
C ARG A 171 17.39 13.28 3.48
N THR A 172 17.58 14.60 3.38
CA THR A 172 16.77 15.60 4.10
C THR A 172 15.63 16.17 3.27
N LYS A 173 15.83 16.33 1.95
CA LYS A 173 14.82 16.91 1.03
C LYS A 173 14.13 15.87 0.15
N GLY A 174 14.39 14.57 0.38
CA GLY A 174 13.72 13.46 -0.31
C GLY A 174 14.02 13.35 -1.81
N LYS A 175 15.11 13.96 -2.32
CA LYS A 175 15.47 13.83 -3.73
C LYS A 175 15.82 12.39 -4.08
N LYS A 176 15.32 11.90 -5.21
CA LYS A 176 15.46 10.50 -5.67
C LYS A 176 16.70 10.29 -6.57
N ILE A 177 17.83 10.91 -6.24
CA ILE A 177 19.06 10.84 -7.05
C ILE A 177 19.94 9.70 -6.56
N LEU A 178 20.26 9.72 -5.27
CA LEU A 178 21.00 8.69 -4.56
C LEU A 178 20.05 7.97 -3.59
N SER A 179 20.51 6.85 -3.05
CA SER A 179 19.78 6.02 -2.12
C SER A 179 20.74 5.37 -1.13
N PRO A 180 20.27 4.99 0.06
CA PRO A 180 21.10 4.29 1.01
C PRO A 180 21.27 2.83 0.60
N GLY A 181 22.39 2.24 1.02
CA GLY A 181 22.65 0.81 0.89
C GLY A 181 21.71 0.00 1.76
N ALA A 182 21.25 0.57 2.88
CA ALA A 182 20.23 0.01 3.74
C ALA A 182 19.20 1.05 4.18
N MET A 183 17.92 0.71 4.03
CA MET A 183 16.84 1.60 4.49
C MET A 183 16.67 1.53 6.00
N SER A 184 16.28 2.64 6.62
CA SER A 184 15.82 2.62 8.01
C SER A 184 14.61 1.70 8.16
N ASN A 185 14.57 0.96 9.28
CA ASN A 185 13.49 0.07 9.65
C ASN A 185 13.40 -0.10 11.19
N PHE A 186 13.66 0.98 11.92
CA PHE A 186 13.48 1.05 13.36
C PHE A 186 11.99 1.29 13.70
N PRO A 187 11.43 0.76 14.80
CA PRO A 187 12.03 -0.11 15.85
C PRO A 187 12.10 -1.60 15.47
N ASP A 188 11.62 -1.92 14.27
CA ASP A 188 11.40 -3.27 13.78
C ASP A 188 12.67 -4.12 13.72
N ARG A 189 13.82 -3.49 13.51
CA ARG A 189 15.16 -4.11 13.49
C ARG A 189 16.06 -3.46 14.52
N PHE A 190 16.82 -4.27 15.24
CA PHE A 190 17.65 -3.82 16.36
C PHE A 190 18.70 -2.78 15.96
N ASP A 191 19.40 -3.00 14.84
CA ASP A 191 20.36 -2.05 14.26
C ASP A 191 19.71 -0.81 13.66
N GLY A 192 18.38 -0.80 13.53
CA GLY A 192 17.60 0.29 12.96
C GLY A 192 17.47 0.24 11.44
N PHE A 193 17.96 -0.82 10.78
CA PHE A 193 18.00 -0.89 9.32
C PHE A 193 17.43 -2.19 8.77
N HIS A 194 16.92 -2.11 7.55
CA HIS A 194 16.34 -3.24 6.86
C HIS A 194 17.35 -4.37 6.67
N THR A 195 16.94 -5.60 6.98
CA THR A 195 17.82 -6.77 7.06
C THR A 195 18.49 -7.14 5.72
N TYR A 196 17.80 -6.85 4.61
CA TYR A 196 18.38 -6.94 3.28
C TYR A 196 18.87 -5.55 2.85
N ASN A 197 20.14 -5.48 2.49
CA ASN A 197 20.71 -4.32 1.81
C ASN A 197 20.25 -4.27 0.36
N ARG A 198 20.56 -3.17 -0.32
CA ARG A 198 20.22 -2.89 -1.71
C ARG A 198 20.66 -4.01 -2.66
N CYS A 199 21.79 -4.67 -2.41
CA CYS A 199 22.30 -5.81 -3.17
C CYS A 199 21.33 -7.01 -3.27
N CYS A 200 20.54 -7.28 -2.22
CA CYS A 200 19.65 -8.45 -2.20
C CYS A 200 18.17 -8.08 -2.00
N ARG A 201 17.86 -6.82 -1.66
CA ARG A 201 16.49 -6.43 -1.25
C ARG A 201 15.45 -6.73 -2.31
N SER A 202 15.70 -6.44 -3.58
CA SER A 202 14.76 -6.69 -4.68
C SER A 202 14.40 -8.18 -4.84
N LEU A 203 15.35 -9.06 -4.55
CA LEU A 203 15.19 -10.52 -4.67
C LEU A 203 14.57 -11.13 -3.40
N GLN A 204 14.91 -10.60 -2.23
CA GLN A 204 14.61 -11.21 -0.94
C GLN A 204 13.38 -10.62 -0.26
N ASP A 205 13.09 -9.33 -0.50
CA ASP A 205 11.88 -8.66 -0.03
C ASP A 205 10.72 -8.88 -1.00
N LYS A 206 10.13 -10.08 -0.94
CA LYS A 206 9.01 -10.50 -1.81
C LYS A 206 7.76 -9.61 -1.67
N GLY A 207 7.66 -8.77 -0.63
CA GLY A 207 6.58 -7.78 -0.51
C GLY A 207 6.76 -6.55 -1.42
N ARG A 208 7.97 -6.33 -1.95
CA ARG A 208 8.38 -5.17 -2.75
C ARG A 208 9.10 -5.56 -4.05
N SER A 209 8.76 -6.70 -4.66
CA SER A 209 9.25 -6.98 -6.02
C SER A 209 8.81 -5.87 -6.98
N LYS A 210 9.56 -5.62 -8.07
CA LYS A 210 9.17 -4.62 -9.09
C LYS A 210 7.77 -4.92 -9.65
N GLU A 211 7.40 -6.20 -9.68
CA GLU A 211 6.10 -6.73 -10.06
C GLU A 211 5.01 -6.39 -9.05
N ASN A 212 5.30 -6.49 -7.75
CA ASN A 212 4.37 -6.11 -6.68
C ASN A 212 4.23 -4.59 -6.58
N LEU A 213 5.31 -3.83 -6.76
CA LEU A 213 5.31 -2.36 -6.81
C LEU A 213 4.47 -1.80 -7.97
N LYS A 214 4.47 -2.46 -9.14
CA LYS A 214 3.57 -2.12 -10.27
C LYS A 214 2.11 -2.47 -10.04
N SER A 215 1.78 -3.30 -9.03
CA SER A 215 0.40 -3.57 -8.66
C SER A 215 -0.19 -2.53 -7.70
N TYR A 216 0.58 -1.53 -7.26
CA TYR A 216 0.07 -0.45 -6.42
C TYR A 216 -0.85 0.53 -7.15
N THR A 217 -0.85 0.54 -8.49
CA THR A 217 -1.87 1.25 -9.28
C THR A 217 -3.20 0.50 -9.34
N LYS A 218 -3.25 -0.73 -8.81
CA LYS A 218 -4.47 -1.52 -8.70
C LYS A 218 -4.97 -1.47 -7.27
N ASP A 219 -6.10 -0.83 -7.04
CA ASP A 219 -6.70 -0.81 -5.72
C ASP A 219 -7.36 -2.17 -5.42
N ARG A 220 -6.59 -3.04 -4.76
CA ARG A 220 -7.06 -4.36 -4.32
C ARG A 220 -8.31 -4.27 -3.45
N ARG A 221 -8.56 -3.14 -2.77
CA ARG A 221 -9.73 -2.97 -1.90
C ARG A 221 -11.04 -3.13 -2.67
N ALA A 222 -11.09 -2.71 -3.93
CA ALA A 222 -12.28 -2.91 -4.77
C ALA A 222 -12.63 -4.40 -4.95
N TYR A 223 -11.61 -5.26 -5.06
CA TYR A 223 -11.82 -6.71 -5.10
C TYR A 223 -12.20 -7.25 -3.73
N GLU A 224 -11.56 -6.76 -2.68
CA GLU A 224 -11.74 -7.26 -1.31
C GLU A 224 -13.13 -6.99 -0.75
N TYR A 225 -13.68 -5.81 -1.09
CA TYR A 225 -15.00 -5.35 -0.67
C TYR A 225 -16.09 -5.57 -1.73
N TRP A 226 -15.79 -6.35 -2.78
CA TRP A 226 -16.76 -6.72 -3.82
C TRP A 226 -17.49 -5.53 -4.45
N SER A 227 -16.78 -4.40 -4.58
CA SER A 227 -17.36 -3.13 -4.99
C SER A 227 -17.87 -3.17 -6.43
N ASP A 228 -18.93 -2.41 -6.68
CA ASP A 228 -19.37 -2.09 -8.05
C ASP A 228 -18.49 -1.00 -8.68
N GLY A 229 -18.88 -0.54 -9.87
CA GLY A 229 -18.14 0.44 -10.68
C GLY A 229 -17.24 -0.20 -11.74
N ASN A 230 -16.75 0.61 -12.68
CA ASN A 230 -15.79 0.14 -13.68
C ASN A 230 -14.37 0.06 -13.07
N ILE A 231 -14.13 -1.03 -12.34
CA ILE A 231 -12.90 -1.29 -11.60
C ILE A 231 -11.66 -1.22 -12.50
N HIS A 232 -11.73 -1.72 -13.73
CA HIS A 232 -10.57 -1.69 -14.62
C HIS A 232 -10.27 -0.25 -15.08
N ALA A 233 -11.31 0.51 -15.44
CA ALA A 233 -11.16 1.92 -15.79
C ALA A 233 -10.60 2.74 -14.63
N ALA A 234 -11.08 2.51 -13.40
CA ALA A 234 -10.60 3.23 -12.22
C ALA A 234 -9.10 3.00 -12.00
N ASN A 235 -8.64 1.75 -12.09
CA ASN A 235 -7.22 1.40 -11.99
C ASN A 235 -6.38 2.02 -13.13
N ASN A 236 -6.92 2.10 -14.35
CA ASN A 236 -6.25 2.76 -15.47
C ASN A 236 -6.13 4.28 -15.23
N PHE A 237 -7.18 4.91 -14.68
CA PHE A 237 -7.17 6.34 -14.36
C PHE A 237 -6.18 6.65 -13.22
N MET A 238 -6.16 5.84 -12.15
CA MET A 238 -5.17 5.95 -11.06
C MET A 238 -3.72 5.85 -11.57
N GLY A 239 -3.48 5.04 -12.60
CA GLY A 239 -2.16 4.89 -13.22
C GLY A 239 -1.84 5.93 -14.30
N SER A 240 -2.73 6.88 -14.56
CA SER A 240 -2.55 7.89 -15.61
C SER A 240 -1.69 9.07 -15.13
N ASN A 241 -1.26 9.90 -16.08
CA ASN A 241 -0.44 11.08 -15.78
C ASN A 241 -1.14 12.11 -14.88
N PHE A 242 -2.47 12.04 -14.75
CA PHE A 242 -3.27 12.91 -13.90
C PHE A 242 -2.83 12.89 -12.44
N PHE A 243 -2.35 11.73 -11.95
CA PHE A 243 -1.88 11.56 -10.55
C PHE A 243 -0.34 11.54 -10.42
N ASN A 244 0.43 12.03 -11.40
CA ASN A 244 1.90 11.94 -11.34
C ASN A 244 2.54 12.74 -10.18
N GLN A 245 1.86 13.80 -9.72
CA GLN A 245 2.34 14.69 -8.64
C GLN A 245 1.57 14.51 -7.33
N THR A 246 0.44 13.79 -7.35
CA THR A 246 -0.46 13.57 -6.22
C THR A 246 -0.67 12.07 -6.01
N THR A 247 -1.55 11.69 -5.09
CA THR A 247 -2.02 10.30 -4.97
C THR A 247 -3.50 10.24 -5.30
N ALA A 248 -3.92 9.19 -5.99
CA ALA A 248 -5.35 8.96 -6.21
C ALA A 248 -6.01 8.51 -4.91
N ASP A 249 -7.15 9.12 -4.59
CA ASP A 249 -8.00 8.77 -3.46
C ASP A 249 -9.46 8.66 -3.91
N HIS A 250 -10.27 7.95 -3.13
CA HIS A 250 -11.70 7.81 -3.37
C HIS A 250 -12.46 8.94 -2.67
N ILE A 251 -13.44 9.53 -3.35
CA ILE A 251 -14.32 10.53 -2.71
C ILE A 251 -15.11 9.86 -1.58
N GLY A 252 -15.73 8.71 -1.86
CA GLY A 252 -16.37 7.85 -0.87
C GLY A 252 -15.50 6.64 -0.51
N PRO A 253 -15.32 6.29 0.77
CA PRO A 253 -14.48 5.14 1.15
C PRO A 253 -15.06 3.80 0.66
N ILE A 254 -14.25 3.03 -0.08
CA ILE A 254 -14.62 1.67 -0.57
C ILE A 254 -15.10 0.76 0.58
N SER A 255 -14.50 0.87 1.77
CA SER A 255 -14.87 0.05 2.93
C SER A 255 -16.28 0.32 3.47
N LEU A 256 -16.92 1.41 3.04
CA LEU A 256 -18.31 1.76 3.36
C LEU A 256 -19.29 1.32 2.25
N GLY A 257 -18.79 0.69 1.18
CA GLY A 257 -19.60 0.19 0.06
C GLY A 257 -19.61 1.09 -1.18
N PHE A 258 -18.92 2.24 -1.15
CA PHE A 258 -18.78 3.10 -2.32
C PHE A 258 -18.07 2.38 -3.46
N ILE A 259 -18.46 2.70 -4.69
CA ILE A 259 -17.96 2.02 -5.89
C ILE A 259 -16.51 2.36 -6.18
N HIS A 260 -15.85 1.50 -6.96
CA HIS A 260 -14.55 1.80 -7.53
C HIS A 260 -14.69 2.13 -9.01
N ASP A 261 -14.89 3.42 -9.30
CA ASP A 261 -15.09 3.96 -10.64
C ASP A 261 -14.24 5.23 -10.82
N PRO A 262 -13.68 5.49 -12.02
CA PRO A 262 -12.77 6.61 -12.25
C PRO A 262 -13.38 7.98 -11.92
N ARG A 263 -14.69 8.15 -12.04
CA ARG A 263 -15.41 9.41 -11.77
C ARG A 263 -15.49 9.77 -10.27
N TYR A 264 -15.29 8.77 -9.41
CA TYR A 264 -15.29 8.93 -7.94
C TYR A 264 -13.88 8.93 -7.36
N LEU A 265 -12.87 9.21 -8.19
CA LEU A 265 -11.48 9.41 -7.78
C LEU A 265 -11.13 10.90 -7.76
N GLN A 266 -10.33 11.30 -6.78
CA GLN A 266 -9.83 12.67 -6.64
C GLN A 266 -8.33 12.68 -6.32
N PRO A 267 -7.59 13.73 -6.71
CA PRO A 267 -6.20 13.88 -6.31
C PRO A 267 -6.12 14.28 -4.84
N MET A 268 -5.14 13.73 -4.12
CA MET A 268 -4.86 14.10 -2.73
C MET A 268 -3.37 14.00 -2.41
N ASP A 269 -2.89 14.89 -1.54
CA ASP A 269 -1.49 14.90 -1.10
C ASP A 269 -1.17 13.66 -0.24
N GLY A 270 0.06 13.16 -0.39
CA GLY A 270 0.45 11.84 0.13
C GLY A 270 0.37 11.69 1.66
N SER A 271 0.45 12.79 2.41
CA SER A 271 0.27 12.82 3.88
C SER A 271 -1.19 12.59 4.29
N ASP A 272 -2.13 13.18 3.54
CA ASP A 272 -3.56 13.21 3.87
C ASP A 272 -4.26 11.89 3.51
N ASN A 273 -3.71 11.13 2.56
CA ASN A 273 -4.23 9.82 2.17
C ASN A 273 -4.09 8.77 3.29
N SER A 274 -3.08 8.93 4.14
CA SER A 274 -2.88 8.03 5.26
C SER A 274 -3.88 8.25 6.42
N SER A 275 -4.45 9.46 6.53
CA SER A 275 -5.29 9.89 7.65
C SER A 275 -6.80 9.74 7.39
N LYS A 276 -7.23 9.77 6.11
CA LYS A 276 -8.66 9.75 5.72
C LYS A 276 -9.36 8.39 5.88
N ARG A 277 -8.66 7.27 5.66
CA ARG A 277 -9.13 5.86 5.84
C ARG A 277 -10.60 5.59 5.49
N ASP A 278 -11.49 5.67 6.48
CA ASP A 278 -12.92 5.34 6.42
C ASP A 278 -13.81 6.52 6.88
N ARG A 279 -13.26 7.73 6.93
CA ARG A 279 -14.00 8.94 7.27
C ARG A 279 -14.96 9.27 6.14
N LEU A 280 -16.19 9.57 6.49
CA LEU A 280 -17.22 10.11 5.62
C LEU A 280 -17.53 11.50 6.15
N GLN A 281 -17.28 12.56 5.37
CA GLN A 281 -17.52 13.93 5.78
C GLN A 281 -18.62 14.59 4.93
N LEU A 282 -19.16 15.72 5.37
CA LEU A 282 -20.16 16.49 4.62
C LEU A 282 -19.68 16.81 3.19
N VAL A 283 -18.44 17.29 3.07
CA VAL A 283 -17.81 17.59 1.77
C VAL A 283 -17.70 16.37 0.86
N ASP A 284 -17.52 15.17 1.42
CA ASP A 284 -17.48 13.93 0.63
C ASP A 284 -18.89 13.62 0.09
N ILE A 285 -19.93 13.75 0.92
CA ILE A 285 -21.34 13.53 0.51
C ILE A 285 -21.73 14.50 -0.61
N GLU A 286 -21.45 15.79 -0.46
CA GLU A 286 -21.78 16.81 -1.45
C GLU A 286 -21.06 16.56 -2.78
N LYS A 287 -19.76 16.23 -2.73
CA LYS A 287 -18.99 15.84 -3.92
C LYS A 287 -19.57 14.59 -4.59
N ILE A 288 -19.95 13.59 -3.80
CA ILE A 288 -20.56 12.36 -4.32
C ILE A 288 -21.87 12.68 -5.06
N ILE A 289 -22.76 13.48 -4.46
CA ILE A 289 -24.03 13.88 -5.07
C ILE A 289 -23.79 14.70 -6.34
N TYR A 290 -22.80 15.59 -6.34
CA TYR A 290 -22.41 16.35 -7.52
C TYR A 290 -21.90 15.46 -8.67
N VAL A 291 -21.09 14.44 -8.35
CA VAL A 291 -20.63 13.48 -9.38
C VAL A 291 -21.79 12.64 -9.90
N GLU A 292 -22.68 12.16 -9.02
CA GLU A 292 -23.89 11.41 -9.40
C GLU A 292 -24.77 12.23 -10.36
N SER A 293 -25.05 13.50 -10.03
CA SER A 293 -25.89 14.38 -10.85
C SER A 293 -25.26 14.73 -12.19
N ARG A 294 -23.93 14.94 -12.21
CA ARG A 294 -23.18 15.26 -13.44
C ARG A 294 -23.06 14.06 -14.38
N THR A 295 -22.86 12.86 -13.85
CA THR A 295 -22.43 11.69 -14.65
C THR A 295 -23.52 10.63 -14.82
N GLY A 296 -24.56 10.65 -14.00
CA GLY A 296 -25.58 9.60 -13.93
C GLY A 296 -25.07 8.27 -13.35
N ILE A 297 -23.80 8.19 -12.94
CA ILE A 297 -23.22 6.97 -12.36
C ILE A 297 -23.54 6.94 -10.87
N TYR A 298 -24.20 5.89 -10.44
CA TYR A 298 -24.61 5.72 -9.06
C TYR A 298 -23.40 5.50 -8.12
N PRO A 299 -23.32 6.13 -6.94
CA PRO A 299 -22.06 6.21 -6.18
C PRO A 299 -21.74 5.01 -5.28
N ILE A 300 -22.73 4.16 -4.99
CA ILE A 300 -22.57 3.07 -4.02
C ILE A 300 -22.98 1.72 -4.61
N SER A 301 -22.34 0.66 -4.13
CA SER A 301 -22.65 -0.71 -4.55
C SER A 301 -24.06 -1.10 -4.10
N TRP A 302 -24.71 -1.98 -4.85
CA TRP A 302 -26.12 -2.34 -4.66
C TRP A 302 -26.45 -2.76 -3.21
N TYR A 303 -25.50 -3.42 -2.54
CA TYR A 303 -25.66 -3.93 -1.18
C TYR A 303 -25.74 -2.85 -0.09
N SER A 304 -25.46 -1.58 -0.41
CA SER A 304 -25.59 -0.42 0.50
C SER A 304 -26.54 0.67 -0.04
N LYS A 305 -27.26 0.39 -1.14
CA LYS A 305 -28.10 1.35 -1.86
C LYS A 305 -29.15 2.04 -0.97
N HIS A 306 -29.90 1.28 -0.18
CA HIS A 306 -31.01 1.84 0.61
C HIS A 306 -30.51 2.73 1.75
N ILE A 307 -29.38 2.38 2.36
CA ILE A 307 -28.74 3.21 3.40
C ILE A 307 -28.26 4.52 2.76
N TRP A 308 -27.64 4.47 1.59
CA TRP A 308 -27.21 5.69 0.88
C TRP A 308 -28.39 6.59 0.53
N GLU A 309 -29.49 6.05 0.00
CA GLU A 309 -30.68 6.87 -0.29
C GLU A 309 -31.25 7.52 0.98
N HIS A 310 -31.27 6.80 2.10
CA HIS A 310 -31.65 7.41 3.38
C HIS A 310 -30.71 8.56 3.76
N ILE A 311 -29.39 8.38 3.66
CA ILE A 311 -28.41 9.43 3.94
C ILE A 311 -28.63 10.62 2.99
N LYS A 312 -28.74 10.37 1.68
CA LYS A 312 -28.92 11.40 0.64
C LYS A 312 -30.16 12.25 0.88
N SER A 313 -31.26 11.66 1.34
CA SER A 313 -32.48 12.39 1.66
C SER A 313 -32.43 13.17 2.98
N ASN A 314 -31.50 12.85 3.88
CA ASN A 314 -31.54 13.34 5.27
C ASN A 314 -30.28 14.09 5.74
N TYR A 315 -29.17 14.04 5.00
CA TYR A 315 -27.87 14.56 5.46
C TYR A 315 -27.87 16.06 5.77
N ILE A 316 -28.63 16.87 5.02
CA ILE A 316 -28.71 18.32 5.23
C ILE A 316 -29.23 18.64 6.63
N LYS A 317 -30.26 17.92 7.09
CA LYS A 317 -30.88 18.11 8.41
C LYS A 317 -30.11 17.40 9.52
N ASN A 318 -29.26 16.42 9.18
CA ASN A 318 -28.62 15.51 10.12
C ASN A 318 -27.10 15.46 9.96
N GLN A 319 -26.45 16.61 9.73
CA GLN A 319 -25.00 16.67 9.47
C GLN A 319 -24.16 16.04 10.59
N HIS A 320 -24.61 16.17 11.84
CA HIS A 320 -23.95 15.60 13.02
C HIS A 320 -23.92 14.05 13.03
N LEU A 321 -24.77 13.38 12.24
CA LEU A 321 -24.81 11.92 12.11
C LEU A 321 -23.83 11.38 11.07
N ILE A 322 -23.28 12.24 10.20
CA ILE A 322 -22.47 11.82 9.04
C ILE A 322 -21.22 11.06 9.48
N GLU A 323 -20.42 11.66 10.36
CA GLU A 323 -19.14 11.09 10.78
C GLU A 323 -19.29 9.94 11.79
N THR A 324 -20.49 9.68 12.30
CA THR A 324 -20.77 8.68 13.34
C THR A 324 -21.81 7.68 12.84
N THR A 325 -23.10 7.93 13.08
CA THR A 325 -24.20 7.00 12.83
C THR A 325 -24.27 6.52 11.38
N TYR A 326 -24.19 7.43 10.40
CA TYR A 326 -24.24 7.05 8.98
C TYR A 326 -23.04 6.22 8.56
N ARG A 327 -21.84 6.67 8.92
CA ARG A 327 -20.59 5.94 8.67
C ARG A 327 -20.63 4.55 9.30
N ASP A 328 -21.04 4.45 10.56
CA ASP A 328 -21.01 3.20 11.31
C ASP A 328 -22.12 2.23 10.86
N THR A 329 -23.26 2.77 10.40
CA THR A 329 -24.32 1.98 9.74
C THR A 329 -23.81 1.36 8.44
N LEU A 330 -23.11 2.12 7.59
CA LEU A 330 -22.49 1.58 6.37
C LEU A 330 -21.43 0.52 6.69
N LYS A 331 -20.63 0.70 7.75
CA LYS A 331 -19.67 -0.32 8.22
C LYS A 331 -20.36 -1.59 8.70
N GLN A 332 -21.42 -1.46 9.48
CA GLN A 332 -22.19 -2.61 9.96
C GLN A 332 -22.81 -3.37 8.78
N ASN A 333 -23.36 -2.65 7.81
CA ASN A 333 -23.91 -3.23 6.58
C ASN A 333 -22.85 -4.00 5.78
N MET A 334 -21.64 -3.44 5.63
CA MET A 334 -20.52 -4.13 5.02
C MET A 334 -20.14 -5.41 5.78
N SER A 335 -20.13 -5.37 7.11
CA SER A 335 -19.87 -6.56 7.94
C SER A 335 -20.94 -7.65 7.74
N ASN A 336 -22.20 -7.26 7.63
CA ASN A 336 -23.32 -8.17 7.38
C ASN A 336 -23.23 -8.81 5.98
N PHE A 337 -22.92 -8.00 4.97
CA PHE A 337 -22.71 -8.47 3.60
C PHE A 337 -21.54 -9.46 3.51
N MET A 338 -20.39 -9.14 4.09
CA MET A 338 -19.23 -10.04 4.11
C MET A 338 -19.51 -11.35 4.87
N TYR A 339 -20.38 -11.32 5.87
CA TYR A 339 -20.82 -12.53 6.57
C TYR A 339 -21.76 -13.38 5.71
N ILE A 340 -22.70 -12.77 4.99
CA ILE A 340 -23.57 -13.48 4.03
C ILE A 340 -22.74 -14.21 2.97
N LEU A 341 -21.77 -13.52 2.37
CA LEU A 341 -20.85 -14.14 1.41
C LEU A 341 -20.10 -15.31 2.04
N TRP A 342 -19.63 -15.16 3.28
CA TRP A 342 -18.91 -16.21 3.98
C TRP A 342 -19.77 -17.43 4.26
N VAL A 343 -21.01 -17.26 4.71
CA VAL A 343 -21.94 -18.38 4.93
C VAL A 343 -22.20 -19.13 3.62
N ILE A 344 -22.42 -18.42 2.52
CA ILE A 344 -22.62 -19.05 1.21
C ILE A 344 -21.37 -19.85 0.79
N LEU A 345 -20.18 -19.26 0.93
CA LEU A 345 -18.92 -19.93 0.58
C LEU A 345 -18.66 -21.15 1.47
N HIS A 346 -18.95 -21.04 2.76
CA HIS A 346 -18.67 -22.09 3.73
C HIS A 346 -19.70 -23.25 3.67
N LYS A 347 -20.99 -22.95 3.52
CA LYS A 347 -22.05 -23.97 3.49
C LYS A 347 -22.21 -24.63 2.12
N CYS A 348 -22.02 -23.87 1.03
CA CYS A 348 -22.24 -24.38 -0.32
C CYS A 348 -20.94 -24.80 -1.03
N ASN A 349 -19.77 -24.60 -0.41
CA ASN A 349 -18.45 -24.96 -0.97
C ASN A 349 -18.28 -24.45 -2.42
N GLU A 350 -17.84 -25.33 -3.33
CA GLU A 350 -17.64 -25.01 -4.75
C GLU A 350 -18.89 -24.50 -5.46
N LEU A 351 -20.10 -24.94 -5.05
CA LEU A 351 -21.35 -24.41 -5.61
C LEU A 351 -21.57 -22.96 -5.19
N GLY A 352 -21.20 -22.60 -3.95
CA GLY A 352 -21.23 -21.22 -3.47
C GLY A 352 -20.25 -20.33 -4.24
N ILE A 353 -19.02 -20.79 -4.46
CA ILE A 353 -18.02 -20.07 -5.27
C ILE A 353 -18.56 -19.82 -6.68
N LYS A 354 -19.12 -20.86 -7.31
CA LYS A 354 -19.66 -20.75 -8.67
C LYS A 354 -20.84 -19.78 -8.72
N ALA A 355 -21.80 -19.89 -7.80
CA ALA A 355 -22.95 -18.99 -7.76
C ALA A 355 -22.54 -17.53 -7.59
N LEU A 356 -21.67 -17.22 -6.62
CA LEU A 356 -21.21 -15.85 -6.39
C LEU A 356 -20.37 -15.29 -7.55
N GLU A 357 -19.57 -16.13 -8.21
CA GLU A 357 -18.84 -15.73 -9.41
C GLU A 357 -19.79 -15.35 -10.55
N GLU A 358 -20.75 -16.22 -10.86
CA GLU A 358 -21.70 -16.02 -11.97
C GLU A 358 -22.56 -14.78 -11.74
N ILE A 359 -23.03 -14.59 -10.50
CA ILE A 359 -23.95 -13.50 -10.16
C ILE A 359 -23.24 -12.14 -10.08
N TYR A 360 -22.05 -12.06 -9.47
CA TYR A 360 -21.46 -10.77 -9.09
C TYR A 360 -20.08 -10.47 -9.70
N LEU A 361 -19.29 -11.50 -10.06
CA LEU A 361 -17.92 -11.28 -10.55
C LEU A 361 -17.85 -11.27 -12.08
N LYS A 362 -18.45 -12.28 -12.72
CA LYS A 362 -18.46 -12.41 -14.19
C LYS A 362 -19.05 -11.22 -14.93
N PRO A 363 -20.15 -10.59 -14.47
CA PRO A 363 -20.66 -9.38 -15.11
C PRO A 363 -19.64 -8.25 -15.17
N LYS A 364 -18.62 -8.26 -14.29
CA LYS A 364 -17.55 -7.26 -14.23
C LYS A 364 -16.30 -7.67 -15.03
N TYR A 365 -16.24 -8.89 -15.57
CA TYR A 365 -15.07 -9.37 -16.33
C TYR A 365 -14.91 -8.62 -17.66
N GLU A 366 -16.02 -8.15 -18.23
CA GLU A 366 -16.02 -7.34 -19.45
C GLU A 366 -15.19 -6.06 -19.32
N TYR A 367 -15.14 -5.44 -18.13
CA TYR A 367 -14.34 -4.24 -17.90
C TYR A 367 -12.84 -4.44 -18.21
N PHE A 368 -12.35 -5.68 -18.09
CA PHE A 368 -10.94 -6.00 -18.34
C PHE A 368 -10.61 -6.17 -19.83
N ALA A 369 -11.63 -6.22 -20.70
CA ALA A 369 -11.49 -6.36 -22.15
C ALA A 369 -11.18 -5.05 -22.87
N TYR A 370 -11.25 -3.91 -22.17
CA TYR A 370 -11.13 -2.60 -22.79
C TYR A 370 -9.99 -1.76 -22.22
N SER A 371 -9.50 -0.85 -23.05
CA SER A 371 -8.66 0.29 -22.67
C SER A 371 -9.54 1.53 -22.65
N TYR A 372 -9.23 2.44 -21.73
CA TYR A 372 -10.04 3.63 -21.48
C TYR A 372 -9.18 4.89 -21.55
N LYS A 373 -9.73 5.96 -22.12
CA LYS A 373 -9.19 7.32 -21.97
C LYS A 373 -10.15 8.15 -21.13
N PHE A 374 -9.59 9.08 -20.37
CA PHE A 374 -10.32 9.90 -19.41
C PHE A 374 -10.13 11.38 -19.69
N ASN A 375 -11.11 12.19 -19.34
CA ASN A 375 -10.90 13.63 -19.12
C ASN A 375 -10.36 13.89 -17.69
N GLU A 376 -10.18 15.16 -17.35
CA GLU A 376 -9.67 15.60 -16.04
C GLU A 376 -10.60 15.30 -14.87
N LEU A 377 -11.87 14.96 -15.14
CA LEU A 377 -12.87 14.62 -14.14
C LEU A 377 -13.10 13.10 -14.02
N GLY A 378 -12.23 12.29 -14.62
CA GLY A 378 -12.30 10.82 -14.60
C GLY A 378 -13.40 10.22 -15.48
N GLU A 379 -14.06 11.02 -16.33
CA GLU A 379 -15.09 10.52 -17.24
C GLU A 379 -14.45 9.81 -18.43
N ILE A 380 -15.01 8.65 -18.81
CA ILE A 380 -14.52 7.87 -19.95
C ILE A 380 -14.93 8.58 -21.25
N ILE A 381 -13.94 9.15 -21.96
CA ILE A 381 -14.14 9.82 -23.24
C ILE A 381 -13.97 8.88 -24.44
N SER A 382 -13.28 7.76 -24.26
CA SER A 382 -13.21 6.72 -25.28
C SER A 382 -12.89 5.36 -24.68
N THR A 383 -13.41 4.33 -25.33
CA THR A 383 -13.21 2.91 -25.02
C THR A 383 -12.71 2.21 -26.26
N SER A 384 -11.65 1.42 -26.15
CA SER A 384 -11.13 0.60 -27.25
C SER A 384 -10.81 -0.81 -26.79
N PRO A 385 -10.87 -1.83 -27.68
CA PRO A 385 -10.43 -3.18 -27.34
C PRO A 385 -9.01 -3.17 -26.79
N ARG A 386 -8.79 -3.88 -25.69
CA ARG A 386 -7.48 -3.97 -25.05
C ARG A 386 -6.62 -5.00 -25.76
N HIS A 387 -5.36 -4.66 -26.00
CA HIS A 387 -4.36 -5.64 -26.42
C HIS A 387 -3.97 -6.53 -25.23
N PHE A 388 -4.35 -7.81 -25.28
CA PHE A 388 -3.96 -8.77 -24.27
C PHE A 388 -2.49 -9.19 -24.46
N THR A 389 -1.76 -9.20 -23.35
CA THR A 389 -0.40 -9.79 -23.27
C THR A 389 -0.49 -10.98 -22.32
N GLU A 390 0.48 -11.90 -22.36
CA GLU A 390 0.57 -13.03 -21.41
C GLU A 390 0.40 -12.59 -19.95
N ARG A 391 0.80 -11.35 -19.64
CA ARG A 391 0.73 -10.70 -18.32
C ARG A 391 -0.69 -10.40 -17.83
N ASN A 392 -1.64 -10.16 -18.73
CA ASN A 392 -3.01 -9.75 -18.40
C ASN A 392 -4.03 -10.89 -18.59
N LEU A 393 -3.58 -12.01 -19.17
CA LEU A 393 -4.41 -13.15 -19.55
C LEU A 393 -5.13 -13.80 -18.35
N ASN A 394 -4.58 -13.66 -17.14
CA ASN A 394 -5.12 -14.21 -15.90
C ASN A 394 -5.70 -13.15 -14.95
N GLU A 395 -5.99 -11.94 -15.43
CA GLU A 395 -6.45 -10.83 -14.57
C GLU A 395 -7.82 -11.12 -13.93
N ALA A 396 -8.78 -11.66 -14.68
CA ALA A 396 -10.07 -12.11 -14.15
C ALA A 396 -9.92 -13.23 -13.11
N LYS A 397 -9.04 -14.21 -13.35
CA LYS A 397 -8.73 -15.28 -12.39
C LYS A 397 -8.13 -14.72 -11.09
N ARG A 398 -7.26 -13.71 -11.21
CA ARG A 398 -6.70 -13.00 -10.04
C ARG A 398 -7.78 -12.23 -9.28
N TYR A 399 -8.67 -11.54 -9.99
CA TYR A 399 -9.80 -10.84 -9.40
C TYR A 399 -10.68 -11.79 -8.59
N LYS A 400 -11.15 -12.88 -9.21
CA LYS A 400 -11.91 -13.95 -8.52
C LYS A 400 -11.19 -14.44 -7.27
N ARG A 401 -9.92 -14.82 -7.39
CA ARG A 401 -9.15 -15.36 -6.27
C ARG A 401 -9.05 -14.36 -5.11
N ILE A 402 -8.80 -13.08 -5.39
CA ILE A 402 -8.70 -12.06 -4.34
C ILE A 402 -10.06 -11.81 -3.68
N ALA A 403 -11.14 -11.69 -4.47
CA ALA A 403 -12.49 -11.46 -3.95
C ALA A 403 -12.97 -12.61 -3.05
N ILE A 404 -12.72 -13.87 -3.45
CA ILE A 404 -13.09 -15.03 -2.64
C ILE A 404 -12.23 -15.12 -1.36
N GLN A 405 -10.90 -14.95 -1.49
CA GLN A 405 -9.99 -15.01 -0.34
C GLN A 405 -10.28 -13.91 0.68
N SER A 406 -10.66 -12.71 0.22
CA SER A 406 -10.95 -11.59 1.12
C SER A 406 -12.14 -11.87 2.03
N VAL A 407 -13.13 -12.65 1.60
CA VAL A 407 -14.27 -13.04 2.43
C VAL A 407 -13.81 -13.88 3.62
N TYR A 408 -12.95 -14.87 3.39
CA TYR A 408 -12.35 -15.67 4.45
C TYR A 408 -11.45 -14.83 5.35
N ASP A 409 -10.55 -14.02 4.76
CA ASP A 409 -9.64 -13.15 5.51
C ASP A 409 -10.41 -12.12 6.36
N TYR A 410 -11.57 -11.67 5.87
CA TYR A 410 -12.41 -10.70 6.56
C TYR A 410 -13.04 -11.32 7.81
N ASN A 411 -13.61 -12.52 7.70
CA ASN A 411 -14.37 -13.21 8.75
C ASN A 411 -13.48 -13.96 9.75
N ASN A 412 -12.31 -14.48 9.33
CA ASN A 412 -11.38 -15.21 10.19
C ASN A 412 -10.48 -14.29 11.05
N LYS A 413 -10.70 -12.98 11.02
CA LYS A 413 -9.88 -12.01 11.75
C LYS A 413 -10.36 -11.91 13.21
N ASP A 414 -9.62 -12.52 14.12
CA ASP A 414 -9.98 -12.63 15.56
C ASP A 414 -10.27 -11.28 16.25
N ASN A 415 -9.51 -10.22 15.91
CA ASN A 415 -9.61 -8.91 16.55
C ASN A 415 -10.46 -7.91 15.75
N ARG A 416 -11.63 -8.32 15.22
CA ARG A 416 -12.52 -7.40 14.51
C ARG A 416 -13.52 -6.75 15.48
N ASN A 417 -13.47 -5.42 15.55
CA ASN A 417 -14.34 -4.62 16.43
C ASN A 417 -15.83 -4.69 16.05
N ILE A 418 -16.14 -4.90 14.77
CA ILE A 418 -17.51 -4.97 14.24
C ILE A 418 -17.77 -6.39 13.77
N LYS A 419 -18.81 -7.03 14.33
CA LYS A 419 -19.29 -8.35 13.95
C LYS A 419 -20.62 -8.24 13.21
N SER A 420 -20.96 -9.27 12.44
CA SER A 420 -22.30 -9.41 11.86
C SER A 420 -23.37 -9.36 12.95
N ASN A 421 -24.48 -8.67 12.67
CA ASN A 421 -25.61 -8.55 13.61
C ASN A 421 -26.94 -9.07 13.01
N LEU A 422 -26.84 -10.01 12.05
CA LEU A 422 -27.99 -10.71 11.48
C LEU A 422 -28.81 -11.40 12.60
N ASP A 423 -30.13 -11.25 12.54
CA ASP A 423 -31.03 -11.91 13.49
C ASP A 423 -31.44 -13.32 13.03
N TYR A 424 -32.29 -13.97 13.82
CA TYR A 424 -32.79 -15.32 13.52
C TYR A 424 -33.48 -15.40 12.15
N TYR A 425 -34.26 -14.39 11.77
CA TYR A 425 -34.98 -14.38 10.50
C TYR A 425 -34.02 -14.19 9.33
N ASP A 426 -33.03 -13.30 9.48
CA ASP A 426 -32.00 -13.10 8.45
C ASP A 426 -31.20 -14.38 8.22
N ILE A 427 -30.83 -15.08 9.31
CA ILE A 427 -30.11 -16.36 9.23
C ILE A 427 -30.98 -17.45 8.59
N ALA A 428 -32.26 -17.53 8.94
CA ALA A 428 -33.18 -18.49 8.34
C ALA A 428 -33.33 -18.26 6.83
N PHE A 429 -33.47 -17.00 6.40
CA PHE A 429 -33.55 -16.66 4.98
C PHE A 429 -32.23 -16.97 4.26
N LEU A 430 -31.08 -16.64 4.87
CA LEU A 430 -29.76 -16.99 4.33
C LEU A 430 -29.57 -18.51 4.18
N ASN A 431 -30.08 -19.31 5.11
CA ASN A 431 -30.07 -20.77 4.99
C ASN A 431 -30.93 -21.25 3.82
N SER A 432 -32.10 -20.64 3.59
CA SER A 432 -32.92 -20.94 2.41
C SER A 432 -32.18 -20.63 1.11
N ILE A 433 -31.44 -19.51 1.05
CA ILE A 433 -30.59 -19.18 -0.11
C ILE A 433 -29.51 -20.25 -0.31
N CYS A 434 -28.88 -20.72 0.76
CA CYS A 434 -27.88 -21.80 0.67
C CYS A 434 -28.50 -23.09 0.12
N ASN A 435 -29.70 -23.45 0.57
CA ASN A 435 -30.42 -24.62 0.06
C ASN A 435 -30.73 -24.48 -1.44
N ASP A 436 -31.11 -23.28 -1.88
CA ASP A 436 -31.39 -22.99 -3.29
C ASP A 436 -30.13 -23.10 -4.17
N ILE A 437 -28.98 -22.66 -3.66
CA ILE A 437 -27.67 -22.84 -4.30
C ILE A 437 -27.31 -24.33 -4.40
N ILE A 438 -27.50 -25.10 -3.31
CA ILE A 438 -27.22 -26.54 -3.28
C ILE A 438 -28.14 -27.29 -4.24
N ALA A 439 -29.41 -26.89 -4.32
CA ALA A 439 -30.39 -27.39 -5.27
C ALA A 439 -30.17 -26.91 -6.72
N LYS A 440 -29.14 -26.08 -6.96
CA LYS A 440 -28.78 -25.54 -8.29
C LYS A 440 -29.94 -24.81 -8.98
N LYS A 441 -30.73 -24.06 -8.21
CA LYS A 441 -31.75 -23.17 -8.79
C LYS A 441 -31.11 -22.12 -9.72
N PRO A 442 -31.88 -21.49 -10.62
CA PRO A 442 -31.36 -20.45 -11.51
C PRO A 442 -30.66 -19.32 -10.74
N TYR A 443 -29.55 -18.82 -11.28
CA TYR A 443 -28.74 -17.79 -10.62
C TYR A 443 -29.48 -16.48 -10.45
N GLU A 444 -30.40 -16.15 -11.35
CA GLU A 444 -31.27 -14.99 -11.28
C GLU A 444 -32.15 -15.04 -10.03
N ASN A 445 -32.71 -16.21 -9.70
CA ASN A 445 -33.53 -16.39 -8.50
C ASN A 445 -32.70 -16.29 -7.22
N ILE A 446 -31.50 -16.87 -7.24
CA ILE A 446 -30.54 -16.79 -6.13
C ILE A 446 -30.13 -15.33 -5.90
N LYS A 447 -29.80 -14.61 -6.98
CA LYS A 447 -29.45 -13.18 -6.96
C LYS A 447 -30.56 -12.36 -6.32
N LEU A 448 -31.79 -12.51 -6.80
CA LEU A 448 -32.96 -11.79 -6.26
C LEU A 448 -33.17 -12.07 -4.77
N SER A 449 -32.94 -13.32 -4.34
CA SER A 449 -33.07 -13.70 -2.93
C SER A 449 -31.97 -13.07 -2.06
N ILE A 450 -30.72 -13.06 -2.52
CA ILE A 450 -29.61 -12.38 -1.83
C ILE A 450 -29.85 -10.87 -1.75
N GLU A 451 -30.29 -10.25 -2.85
CA GLU A 451 -30.61 -8.82 -2.90
C GLU A 451 -31.78 -8.47 -1.98
N SER A 452 -32.80 -9.33 -1.90
CA SER A 452 -33.93 -9.19 -0.97
C SER A 452 -33.48 -9.25 0.49
N LEU A 453 -32.66 -10.24 0.86
CA LEU A 453 -32.09 -10.34 2.21
C LEU A 453 -31.28 -9.10 2.57
N MET A 454 -30.40 -8.63 1.68
CA MET A 454 -29.62 -7.42 1.92
C MET A 454 -30.50 -6.17 2.05
N LYS A 455 -31.58 -6.07 1.25
CA LYS A 455 -32.54 -4.96 1.39
C LYS A 455 -33.22 -4.99 2.75
N GLN A 456 -33.68 -6.15 3.21
CA GLN A 456 -34.27 -6.31 4.54
C GLN A 456 -33.32 -5.86 5.66
N ILE A 457 -32.06 -6.29 5.61
CA ILE A 457 -31.03 -5.89 6.57
C ILE A 457 -30.80 -4.38 6.55
N GLN A 458 -30.69 -3.78 5.36
CA GLN A 458 -30.52 -2.33 5.23
C GLN A 458 -31.69 -1.55 5.82
N LEU A 459 -32.93 -1.99 5.60
CA LEU A 459 -34.11 -1.34 6.17
C LEU A 459 -34.12 -1.42 7.71
N LYS A 460 -33.78 -2.58 8.29
CA LYS A 460 -33.62 -2.72 9.76
C LYS A 460 -32.52 -1.81 10.31
N LEU A 461 -31.41 -1.64 9.58
CA LEU A 461 -30.35 -0.72 9.99
C LEU A 461 -30.82 0.73 9.94
N ILE A 462 -31.58 1.13 8.92
CA ILE A 462 -32.17 2.47 8.80
C ILE A 462 -33.17 2.75 9.93
N GLU A 463 -33.97 1.77 10.33
CA GLU A 463 -34.90 1.92 11.46
C GLU A 463 -34.20 2.23 12.78
N LYS A 464 -32.94 1.81 12.95
CA LYS A 464 -32.12 2.13 14.14
C LYS A 464 -31.48 3.51 14.10
N ILE A 465 -31.52 4.18 12.95
CA ILE A 465 -31.01 5.55 12.76
C ILE A 465 -32.11 6.58 13.11
N LYS A 466 -33.37 6.23 12.83
CA LYS A 466 -34.54 7.03 13.20
C LYS A 466 -34.74 6.99 14.71
#